data_AF-A0A3S8RQZ9-F1
#
_entry.id   AF-A0A3S8RQZ9-F1
#
_cell.length_a   1.000
_cell.length_b   1.000
_cell.length_c   1.000
_cell.angle_alpha   90.00
_cell.angle_beta   90.00
_cell.angle_gamma   90.00
#
_symmetry.space_group_name_H-M   'P 1'
#
loop_
_entity.id
_entity.type
_entity.pdbx_description
1 polymer ?
#
loop_
_entity_poly.entity_id
_entity_poly.type
_entity_poly.pdbx_seq_one_letter_code
_entity_poly.pdbx_strand_id
1 'polypeptide(L)' 'MIQMRRFSKRNKAALLYARSSLAIEGIHLTARENQLLLERSNGRMKNSEFLARAVKIAKNV' A
#
# COMPACT_ATOMS: atom_id res chain seq x y z
N MET A 1 1.04 -24.78 -12.33
CA MET A 1 0.65 -23.49 -12.92
C MET A 1 0.11 -22.61 -11.80
N ILE A 2 0.89 -21.66 -11.28
CA ILE A 2 0.42 -20.76 -10.20
C ILE A 2 -0.61 -19.82 -10.83
N GLN A 3 -1.89 -20.00 -10.51
CA GLN A 3 -2.94 -19.08 -10.93
C GLN A 3 -2.57 -17.67 -10.42
N MET A 4 -2.15 -16.79 -11.31
CA MET A 4 -2.13 -15.35 -11.06
C MET A 4 -3.58 -14.91 -10.87
N ARG A 5 -4.06 -15.06 -9.64
CA ARG A 5 -5.42 -14.71 -9.24
C ARG A 5 -5.68 -13.25 -9.64
N ARG A 6 -6.85 -12.99 -10.22
CA ARG A 6 -7.42 -11.69 -10.68
C ARG A 6 -7.50 -10.59 -9.60
N PHE A 7 -6.65 -10.59 -8.58
CA PHE A 7 -6.62 -9.60 -7.50
C PHE A 7 -6.18 -8.20 -7.97
N SER A 8 -5.56 -8.07 -9.15
CA SER A 8 -4.98 -6.79 -9.57
C SER A 8 -6.00 -5.67 -9.74
N LYS A 9 -7.27 -5.96 -10.08
CA LYS A 9 -8.32 -4.94 -10.20
C LYS A 9 -8.84 -4.46 -8.84
N ARG A 10 -9.13 -5.38 -7.90
CA ARG A 10 -9.65 -5.03 -6.57
C ARG A 10 -8.63 -4.26 -5.73
N ASN A 11 -7.35 -4.63 -5.83
CA ASN A 11 -6.30 -3.98 -5.05
C ASN A 11 -6.02 -2.54 -5.52
N LYS A 12 -6.22 -2.24 -6.82
CA LYS A 12 -6.09 -0.88 -7.35
C LYS A 12 -7.18 0.06 -6.81
N ALA A 13 -8.43 -0.40 -6.75
CA ALA A 13 -9.52 0.37 -6.16
C ALA A 13 -9.30 0.64 -4.66
N ALA A 14 -8.86 -0.38 -3.92
CA ALA A 14 -8.54 -0.23 -2.50
C ALA A 14 -7.41 0.79 -2.26
N LEU A 15 -6.36 0.77 -3.09
CA LEU A 15 -5.27 1.76 -3.02
C LEU A 15 -5.79 3.18 -3.32
N LEU A 16 -6.64 3.33 -4.34
CA LEU A 16 -7.23 4.61 -4.70
C LEU A 16 -8.06 5.17 -3.54
N TYR A 17 -8.96 4.35 -2.97
CA TYR A 17 -9.80 4.77 -1.84
C TYR A 17 -8.96 5.15 -0.63
N ALA A 18 -7.94 4.38 -0.28
CA ALA A 18 -7.05 4.71 0.83
C ALA A 18 -6.37 6.08 0.63
N ARG A 19 -5.84 6.35 -0.58
CA ARG A 19 -5.23 7.65 -0.90
C ARG A 19 -6.24 8.79 -0.86
N SER A 20 -7.45 8.58 -1.41
CA SER A 20 -8.52 9.57 -1.38
C SER A 20 -8.95 9.91 0.04
N SER A 21 -9.13 8.91 0.91
CA SER A 21 -9.47 9.12 2.32
C SER A 21 -8.39 9.92 3.05
N LEU A 22 -7.11 9.60 2.84
CA LEU A 22 -6.00 10.35 3.44
C LEU A 22 -5.95 11.80 2.96
N ALA A 23 -6.20 12.02 1.66
CA ALA A 23 -6.20 13.36 1.08
C ALA A 23 -7.33 14.25 1.62
N ILE A 24 -8.51 13.68 1.93
CA ILE A 24 -9.61 14.41 2.59
C ILE A 24 -9.17 14.94 3.97
N GLU A 25 -8.41 14.13 4.71
CA GLU A 25 -7.87 14.49 6.02
C GLU A 25 -6.62 15.40 5.95
N GLY A 26 -6.21 15.83 4.75
CA GLY A 26 -4.98 16.61 4.55
C GLY A 26 -3.69 15.81 4.80
N ILE A 27 -3.76 14.48 4.86
CA ILE A 27 -2.60 13.61 5.08
C ILE A 27 -1.97 13.27 3.73
N HIS A 28 -0.76 13.80 3.52
CA HIS A 28 0.01 13.54 2.30
C HIS A 28 1.09 12.51 2.55
N LEU A 29 1.03 11.41 1.81
CA LEU A 29 2.05 10.37 1.85
C LEU A 29 3.35 10.85 1.20
N THR A 30 4.48 10.56 1.85
CA THR A 30 5.80 10.68 1.24
C THR A 30 5.95 9.70 0.08
N ALA A 31 6.92 9.95 -0.80
CA ALA A 31 7.22 9.04 -1.92
C ALA A 31 7.51 7.61 -1.45
N ARG A 32 8.17 7.44 -0.29
CA ARG A 32 8.51 6.12 0.28
C ARG A 32 7.27 5.37 0.77
N GLU A 33 6.38 6.02 1.51
CA GLU A 33 5.13 5.41 2.00
C GLU A 33 4.23 5.03 0.83
N ASN A 34 4.18 5.90 -0.19
CA ASN A 34 3.37 5.68 -1.36
C ASN A 34 3.85 4.48 -2.19
N GLN A 35 5.17 4.30 -2.29
CA GLN A 35 5.78 3.14 -2.92
C GLN A 35 5.47 1.85 -2.15
N LEU A 36 5.51 1.89 -0.80
CA LEU A 36 5.18 0.73 0.03
C LEU A 36 3.73 0.26 -0.18
N LEU A 37 2.78 1.20 -0.25
CA LEU A 37 1.37 0.90 -0.53
C LEU A 37 1.18 0.28 -1.93
N LEU A 38 1.90 0.78 -2.95
CA LEU A 38 1.88 0.24 -4.31
C LEU A 38 2.41 -1.20 -4.37
N GLU A 39 3.51 -1.49 -3.68
CA GLU A 39 4.05 -2.85 -3.63
C GLU A 39 3.07 -3.83 -2.97
N ARG A 40 2.43 -3.39 -1.87
CA ARG A 40 1.40 -4.17 -1.18
C ARG A 40 0.17 -4.40 -2.05
N SER A 41 -0.31 -3.39 -2.77
CA SER A 41 -1.47 -3.51 -3.67
C SER A 41 -1.17 -4.42 -4.87
N ASN A 42 0.06 -4.38 -5.38
CA ASN A 42 0.52 -5.25 -6.46
C ASN A 42 0.77 -6.70 -6.01
N GLY A 43 0.60 -7.01 -4.73
CA GLY A 43 0.80 -8.35 -4.18
C GLY A 43 2.27 -8.76 -4.10
N ARG A 44 3.21 -7.80 -4.12
CA ARG A 44 4.66 -8.06 -4.05
C ARG A 44 5.14 -8.42 -2.64
N MET A 45 4.30 -8.24 -1.63
CA MET A 45 4.62 -8.57 -0.23
C MET A 45 3.39 -9.04 0.54
N LYS A 46 3.64 -9.80 1.62
CA LYS A 46 2.61 -10.22 2.58
C LYS A 46 2.20 -9.07 3.50
N ASN A 47 1.04 -9.22 4.15
CA ASN A 47 0.55 -8.18 5.07
C ASN A 47 1.47 -7.95 6.27
N SER A 48 2.04 -9.01 6.84
CA SER A 48 2.99 -8.92 7.97
C SER A 48 4.24 -8.14 7.59
N GLU A 49 4.79 -8.40 6.41
CA GLU A 49 5.94 -7.69 5.87
C GLU A 49 5.64 -6.21 5.62
N PHE A 50 4.47 -5.92 5.04
CA PHE A 50 4.00 -4.55 4.84
C PHE A 50 3.95 -3.77 6.16
N LEU A 51 3.34 -4.34 7.22
CA LEU A 51 3.25 -3.69 8.52
C LEU A 51 4.62 -3.45 9.15
N ALA A 52 5.52 -4.43 9.08
CA ALA A 52 6.87 -4.28 9.61
C ALA A 52 7.64 -3.14 8.91
N ARG A 53 7.53 -3.04 7.57
CA ARG A 53 8.15 -1.95 6.80
C ARG A 53 7.50 -0.60 7.10
N ALA A 54 6.17 -0.54 7.23
CA ALA A 54 5.44 0.69 7.56
C ALA A 54 5.87 1.25 8.92
N VAL A 55 5.96 0.40 9.95
CA VAL A 55 6.45 0.79 11.28
C VAL A 55 7.89 1.31 11.21
N LYS A 56 8.76 0.66 10.42
CA LYS A 56 10.13 1.11 10.24
C LYS A 56 10.23 2.48 9.55
N ILE A 57 9.36 2.75 8.57
CA ILE A 57 9.30 4.07 7.92
C ILE A 57 8.83 5.12 8.94
N ALA A 58 7.75 4.86 9.67
CA ALA A 58 7.19 5.80 10.64
C ALA A 58 8.16 6.17 11.78
N LYS A 59 9.08 5.26 12.16
CA LYS A 59 10.12 5.54 13.16
C LYS A 59 11.29 6.39 12.65
N ASN A 60 11.41 6.54 11.32
CA ASN A 60 12.52 7.22 10.66
C ASN A 60 12.06 8.54 9.96
N VAL A 61 10.84 8.99 10.26
CA VAL A 61 10.29 10.30 9.88
C VAL A 61 10.40 11.22 11.09
#